data_AF-A0A929U5V5-F1
#
_entry.id   AF-A0A929U5V5-F1
#
_cell.length_a   1.000
_cell.length_b   1.000
_cell.length_c   1.000
_cell.angle_alpha   90.00
_cell.angle_beta   90.00
_cell.angle_gamma   90.00
#
_symmetry.space_group_name_H-M   'P 1'
#
loop_
_entity.id
_entity.type
_entity.pdbx_description
1 polymer ?
#
loop_
_entity_poly.entity_id
_entity_poly.type
_entity_poly.pdbx_seq_one_letter_code
_entity_poly.pdbx_strand_id
1 'polypeptide(L)'
;IAPLFENISWDGDFYTYEQAKKRMEMALACSQVKEAKASEEAYVLLRYAWIVRAQSESAPEDEELQRRNQAQERELRIRALQKFQEAMNTEDFPIAGMDQRTFYFILAALLYSIGKNEECRKLLSRLILMRGNGVNLKNRIEQLNVLATKAMKEDAAS
;
A
#
# COMPACT_ATOMS: atom_id res chain seq x y z
N ILE A 1 -10.70 0.43 -28.18
CA ILE A 1 -9.89 -0.75 -28.56
C ILE A 1 -8.56 -0.58 -27.86
N ALA A 2 -8.27 -1.41 -26.85
CA ALA A 2 -7.10 -1.23 -26.00
C ALA A 2 -5.80 -1.25 -26.83
N PRO A 3 -4.80 -0.43 -26.48
CA PRO A 3 -3.54 -0.41 -27.21
C PRO A 3 -2.90 -1.80 -27.15
N LEU A 4 -2.27 -2.16 -28.27
CA LEU A 4 -1.60 -3.42 -28.57
C LEU A 4 -0.93 -4.04 -27.33
N PHE A 5 -1.61 -5.00 -26.70
CA PHE A 5 -1.03 -5.76 -25.60
C PHE A 5 -0.05 -6.77 -26.21
N GLU A 6 1.25 -6.52 -26.04
CA GLU A 6 2.29 -7.47 -26.40
C GLU A 6 2.14 -8.72 -25.53
N ASN A 7 2.18 -9.89 -26.17
CA ASN A 7 2.19 -11.17 -25.48
C ASN A 7 3.48 -11.25 -24.66
N ILE A 8 3.35 -11.33 -23.34
CA ILE A 8 4.50 -11.51 -22.45
C ILE A 8 4.91 -12.99 -22.55
N SER A 9 5.89 -13.29 -23.40
CA SER A 9 6.49 -14.63 -23.49
C SER A 9 6.97 -15.07 -22.11
N TRP A 10 6.61 -16.29 -21.71
CA TRP A 10 7.02 -16.88 -20.44
C TRP A 10 8.03 -17.98 -20.72
N ASP A 11 9.22 -17.82 -20.17
CA ASP A 11 10.42 -18.59 -20.49
C ASP A 11 11.18 -19.10 -19.25
N GLY A 12 10.62 -18.95 -18.03
CA GLY A 12 11.30 -19.43 -16.81
C GLY A 12 10.41 -19.57 -15.57
N ASP A 13 10.94 -20.20 -14.53
CA ASP A 13 10.21 -20.58 -13.31
C ASP A 13 9.67 -19.38 -12.49
N PHE A 14 10.24 -18.18 -12.68
CA PHE A 14 9.88 -16.97 -11.94
C PHE A 14 9.71 -15.77 -12.87
N TYR A 15 8.84 -14.82 -12.47
CA TYR A 15 8.68 -13.56 -13.20
C TYR A 15 9.84 -12.61 -12.92
N THR A 16 10.33 -11.94 -13.96
CA THR A 16 11.17 -10.75 -13.78
C THR A 16 10.35 -9.61 -13.16
N TYR A 17 11.02 -8.62 -12.56
CA TYR A 17 10.33 -7.45 -12.00
C TYR A 17 9.49 -6.73 -13.06
N GLU A 18 9.99 -6.55 -14.28
CA GLU A 18 9.24 -5.91 -15.37
C GLU A 18 8.00 -6.72 -15.76
N GLN A 19 8.13 -8.05 -15.85
CA GLN A 19 7.00 -8.95 -16.10
C GLN A 19 5.95 -8.91 -14.98
N ALA A 20 6.37 -8.79 -13.72
CA ALA A 20 5.49 -8.68 -12.57
C ALA A 20 4.78 -7.33 -12.51
N LYS A 21 5.50 -6.23 -12.77
CA LYS A 21 4.92 -4.88 -12.90
C LYS A 21 3.87 -4.84 -14.02
N LYS A 22 4.17 -5.39 -15.19
CA LYS A 22 3.23 -5.42 -16.32
C LYS A 22 1.95 -6.20 -15.99
N ARG A 23 2.07 -7.29 -15.25
CA ARG A 23 0.91 -8.05 -14.75
C ARG A 23 0.07 -7.26 -13.76
N MET A 24 0.68 -6.45 -12.88
CA MET A 24 -0.08 -5.57 -11.99
C MET A 24 -0.79 -4.45 -12.76
N GLU A 25 -0.17 -3.88 -13.79
CA GLU A 25 -0.83 -2.92 -14.69
C GLU A 25 -2.07 -3.53 -15.36
N MET A 26 -1.95 -4.76 -15.87
CA MET A 26 -3.07 -5.49 -16.46
C MET A 26 -4.16 -5.82 -15.43
N ALA A 27 -3.77 -6.28 -14.23
CA ALA A 27 -4.72 -6.57 -13.16
C ALA A 27 -5.50 -5.31 -12.75
N LEU A 28 -4.83 -4.15 -12.70
CA LEU A 28 -5.45 -2.86 -12.39
C LEU A 28 -6.39 -2.41 -13.52
N ALA A 29 -5.98 -2.55 -14.78
CA ALA A 29 -6.85 -2.24 -15.91
C ALA A 29 -8.11 -3.13 -15.91
N CYS A 30 -7.93 -4.43 -15.67
CA CYS A 30 -9.04 -5.37 -15.56
C CYS A 30 -9.96 -5.03 -14.39
N SER A 31 -9.42 -4.62 -13.22
CA SER A 31 -10.24 -4.23 -12.08
C SER A 31 -11.09 -3.00 -12.36
N GLN A 32 -10.53 -2.02 -13.08
CA GLN A 32 -11.25 -0.81 -13.49
C GLN A 32 -12.34 -1.12 -14.52
N VAL A 33 -12.04 -1.93 -15.54
CA VAL A 33 -13.00 -2.30 -16.59
C VAL A 33 -14.15 -3.14 -16.05
N LYS A 34 -13.88 -4.03 -15.09
CA LYS A 34 -14.93 -4.86 -14.47
C LYS A 34 -15.69 -4.13 -13.35
N GLU A 35 -15.36 -2.87 -13.08
CA GLU A 35 -15.90 -2.09 -11.96
C GLU A 35 -15.79 -2.84 -10.63
N ALA A 36 -14.58 -3.30 -10.33
CA ALA A 36 -14.28 -4.02 -9.11
C ALA A 36 -14.59 -3.18 -7.86
N LYS A 37 -14.75 -3.85 -6.72
CA LYS A 37 -14.78 -3.17 -5.42
C LYS A 37 -13.53 -2.32 -5.23
N ALA A 38 -13.68 -1.14 -4.62
CA ALA A 38 -12.57 -0.22 -4.36
C ALA A 38 -11.43 -0.91 -3.57
N SER A 39 -11.77 -1.84 -2.68
CA SER A 39 -10.81 -2.64 -1.93
C SER A 39 -9.96 -3.57 -2.77
N GLU A 40 -10.50 -4.14 -3.86
CA GLU A 40 -9.74 -4.97 -4.81
C GLU A 40 -8.74 -4.12 -5.58
N GLU A 41 -9.14 -2.95 -6.07
CA GLU A 41 -8.25 -2.01 -6.76
C GLU A 41 -7.11 -1.55 -5.84
N ALA A 42 -7.46 -1.19 -4.59
CA ALA A 42 -6.49 -0.79 -3.57
C ALA A 42 -5.46 -1.90 -3.30
N TYR A 43 -5.90 -3.16 -3.24
CA TYR A 43 -5.01 -4.30 -2.99
C TYR A 43 -4.08 -4.60 -4.18
N VAL A 44 -4.54 -4.39 -5.42
CA VAL A 44 -3.67 -4.46 -6.61
C VAL A 44 -2.61 -3.36 -6.57
N LEU A 45 -3.02 -2.11 -6.30
CA LEU A 45 -2.11 -0.95 -6.20
C LEU A 45 -1.06 -1.15 -5.10
N LEU A 46 -1.46 -1.67 -3.94
CA LEU A 46 -0.55 -1.95 -2.82
C LEU A 46 0.49 -3.01 -3.18
N ARG A 47 0.07 -4.12 -3.78
CA ARG A 47 1.00 -5.17 -4.24
C ARG A 47 1.95 -4.65 -5.32
N TYR A 48 1.46 -3.79 -6.21
CA TYR A 48 2.30 -3.15 -7.21
C TYR A 48 3.38 -2.28 -6.56
N ALA A 49 3.02 -1.47 -5.55
CA ALA A 49 4.00 -0.69 -4.79
C ALA A 49 5.09 -1.58 -4.17
N TRP A 50 4.71 -2.74 -3.61
CA TRP A 50 5.69 -3.68 -3.05
C TRP A 50 6.62 -4.30 -4.09
N ILE A 51 6.14 -4.60 -5.30
CA ILE A 51 6.99 -5.08 -6.40
C ILE A 51 8.00 -4.01 -6.82
N VAL A 52 7.56 -2.74 -6.91
CA VAL A 52 8.45 -1.61 -7.21
C VAL A 52 9.53 -1.45 -6.13
N ARG A 53 9.16 -1.54 -4.86
CA ARG A 53 10.11 -1.51 -3.74
C ARG A 53 11.09 -2.68 -3.77
N ALA A 54 10.61 -3.90 -4.01
CA ALA A 54 11.46 -5.09 -4.09
C ALA A 54 12.48 -4.98 -5.24
N GLN A 55 12.10 -4.39 -6.37
CA GLN A 55 13.06 -4.12 -7.45
C GLN A 55 14.16 -3.15 -7.00
N SER A 56 13.80 -2.08 -6.27
CA SER A 56 14.79 -1.20 -5.65
C SER A 56 15.71 -1.95 -4.68
N GLU A 57 15.17 -2.80 -3.81
CA GLU A 57 15.97 -3.58 -2.85
C GLU A 57 16.92 -4.57 -3.55
N SER A 58 16.60 -5.02 -4.77
CA SER A 58 17.45 -5.92 -5.55
C SER A 58 18.65 -5.25 -6.23
N ALA A 59 18.63 -3.92 -6.37
CA ALA A 59 19.68 -3.14 -7.04
C ALA A 59 19.98 -1.85 -6.25
N PRO A 60 20.56 -1.97 -5.03
CA PRO A 60 20.77 -0.83 -4.13
C PRO A 60 21.78 0.19 -4.66
N GLU A 61 22.70 -0.21 -5.56
CA GLU A 61 23.72 0.68 -6.12
C GLU A 61 23.23 1.53 -7.31
N ASP A 62 22.07 1.19 -7.89
CA ASP A 62 21.49 1.92 -9.01
C ASP A 62 20.66 3.11 -8.50
N GLU A 63 21.31 4.25 -8.29
CA GLU A 63 20.67 5.47 -7.78
C GLU A 63 19.52 5.97 -8.66
N GLU A 64 19.62 5.81 -9.99
CA GLU A 64 18.58 6.27 -10.92
C GLU A 64 17.33 5.42 -10.76
N LEU A 65 17.50 4.10 -10.70
CA LEU A 65 16.42 3.17 -10.41
C LEU A 65 15.82 3.43 -9.03
N GLN A 66 16.63 3.68 -8.01
CA GLN A 66 16.15 4.02 -6.66
C GLN A 66 15.22 5.23 -6.70
N ARG A 67 15.65 6.35 -7.30
CA ARG A 67 14.86 7.59 -7.36
C ARG A 67 13.57 7.39 -8.14
N ARG A 68 13.65 6.72 -9.31
CA ARG A 68 12.47 6.44 -10.15
C ARG A 68 11.45 5.56 -9.43
N ASN A 69 11.91 4.46 -8.84
CA ASN A 69 11.04 3.53 -8.14
C ASN A 69 10.49 4.13 -6.84
N GLN A 70 11.25 4.96 -6.12
CA GLN A 70 10.75 5.66 -4.93
C GLN A 70 9.58 6.60 -5.28
N ALA A 71 9.69 7.35 -6.37
CA ALA A 71 8.62 8.20 -6.87
C ALA A 71 7.37 7.37 -7.27
N GLN A 72 7.59 6.30 -8.06
CA GLN A 72 6.53 5.40 -8.49
C GLN A 72 5.83 4.70 -7.31
N GLU A 73 6.60 4.16 -6.36
CA GLU A 73 6.08 3.50 -5.16
C GLU A 73 5.24 4.48 -4.32
N ARG A 74 5.71 5.73 -4.17
CA ARG A 74 4.97 6.76 -3.45
C ARG A 74 3.64 7.07 -4.11
N GLU A 75 3.60 7.21 -5.44
CA GLU A 75 2.35 7.43 -6.19
C GLU A 75 1.37 6.25 -6.01
N LEU A 76 1.86 5.02 -6.17
CA LEU A 76 1.05 3.81 -6.01
C LEU A 76 0.48 3.69 -4.59
N ARG A 77 1.26 4.02 -3.55
CA ARG A 77 0.79 4.05 -2.15
C ARG A 77 -0.30 5.10 -1.92
N ILE A 78 -0.17 6.29 -2.52
CA ILE A 78 -1.20 7.34 -2.43
C ILE A 78 -2.50 6.87 -3.09
N ARG A 79 -2.41 6.28 -4.28
CA ARG A 79 -3.59 5.74 -4.99
C ARG A 79 -4.24 4.59 -4.23
N ALA A 80 -3.43 3.68 -3.67
CA ALA A 80 -3.94 2.59 -2.83
C ALA A 80 -4.65 3.13 -1.57
N LEU A 81 -4.07 4.14 -0.91
CA LEU A 81 -4.67 4.79 0.25
C LEU A 81 -6.03 5.39 -0.09
N GLN A 82 -6.14 6.14 -1.20
CA GLN A 82 -7.39 6.75 -1.64
C GLN A 82 -8.47 5.68 -1.88
N LYS A 83 -8.12 4.59 -2.56
CA LYS A 83 -9.04 3.48 -2.83
C LYS A 83 -9.44 2.71 -1.57
N PHE A 84 -8.54 2.56 -0.59
CA PHE A 84 -8.93 2.01 0.71
C PHE A 84 -9.83 2.96 1.50
N GLN A 85 -9.61 4.28 1.44
CA GLN A 85 -10.51 5.25 2.07
C GLN A 85 -11.90 5.21 1.43
N GLU A 86 -11.98 5.07 0.10
CA GLU A 86 -13.23 4.83 -0.63
C GLU A 86 -13.90 3.55 -0.12
N ALA A 87 -13.18 2.42 -0.13
CA ALA A 87 -13.69 1.14 0.35
C ALA A 87 -14.20 1.19 1.80
N MET A 88 -13.51 1.91 2.69
CA MET A 88 -13.92 2.08 4.09
C MET A 88 -15.30 2.76 4.23
N ASN A 89 -15.68 3.59 3.25
CA ASN A 89 -16.96 4.31 3.25
C ASN A 89 -18.06 3.57 2.48
N THR A 90 -17.70 2.69 1.54
CA THR A 90 -18.64 2.05 0.61
C THR A 90 -18.81 0.54 0.81
N GLU A 91 -17.95 -0.11 1.60
CA GLU A 91 -17.94 -1.56 1.80
C GLU A 91 -18.07 -1.92 3.28
N ASP A 92 -18.79 -3.01 3.57
CA ASP A 92 -18.83 -3.61 4.89
C ASP A 92 -17.62 -4.53 5.14
N PHE A 93 -17.21 -4.67 6.40
CA PHE A 93 -16.17 -5.61 6.76
C PHE A 93 -16.67 -7.07 6.59
N PRO A 94 -15.83 -7.99 6.09
CA PRO A 94 -14.40 -7.83 5.78
C PRO A 94 -14.11 -7.14 4.43
N ILE A 95 -13.23 -6.14 4.44
CA ILE A 95 -12.82 -5.39 3.25
C ILE A 95 -11.60 -6.06 2.62
N ALA A 96 -11.71 -6.49 1.36
CA ALA A 96 -10.70 -7.34 0.70
C ALA A 96 -10.25 -8.54 1.57
N GLY A 97 -11.18 -9.14 2.32
CA GLY A 97 -10.91 -10.27 3.22
C GLY A 97 -10.23 -9.89 4.55
N MET A 98 -9.95 -8.60 4.79
CA MET A 98 -9.37 -8.11 6.02
C MET A 98 -10.44 -7.76 7.05
N ASP A 99 -10.21 -8.16 8.30
CA ASP A 99 -11.03 -7.68 9.41
C ASP A 99 -10.76 -6.19 9.69
N GLN A 100 -11.66 -5.56 10.43
CA GLN A 100 -11.60 -4.12 10.69
C GLN A 100 -10.27 -3.66 11.32
N ARG A 101 -9.68 -4.48 12.19
CA ARG A 101 -8.43 -4.14 12.89
C ARG A 101 -7.25 -4.19 11.94
N THR A 102 -7.13 -5.26 11.15
CA THR A 102 -6.06 -5.41 10.17
C THR A 102 -6.15 -4.29 9.14
N PHE A 103 -7.36 -4.01 8.66
CA PHE A 103 -7.60 -2.94 7.71
C PHE A 103 -7.17 -1.56 8.25
N TYR A 104 -7.60 -1.18 9.45
CA TYR A 104 -7.18 0.09 10.06
C TYR A 104 -5.67 0.16 10.30
N PHE A 105 -5.03 -0.95 10.66
CA PHE A 105 -3.58 -0.94 10.87
C PHE A 105 -2.83 -0.71 9.56
N ILE A 106 -3.24 -1.39 8.47
CA ILE A 106 -2.66 -1.19 7.13
C ILE A 106 -2.88 0.23 6.65
N LEU A 107 -4.09 0.77 6.83
CA LEU A 107 -4.41 2.15 6.46
C LEU A 107 -3.54 3.16 7.24
N ALA A 108 -3.30 2.93 8.53
CA ALA A 108 -2.41 3.75 9.35
C ALA A 108 -0.95 3.68 8.86
N ALA A 109 -0.47 2.47 8.54
CA ALA A 109 0.88 2.28 8.01
C ALA A 109 1.07 2.98 6.65
N LEU A 110 0.04 2.96 5.79
CA LEU A 110 0.06 3.71 4.53
C LEU A 110 0.11 5.22 4.76
N LEU A 111 -0.71 5.75 5.67
CA LEU A 111 -0.69 7.17 6.05
C LEU A 111 0.69 7.60 6.55
N TYR A 112 1.30 6.81 7.43
CA TYR A 112 2.67 7.05 7.90
C TYR A 112 3.68 7.07 6.75
N SER A 113 3.60 6.09 5.83
CA SER A 113 4.56 5.97 4.72
C SER A 113 4.57 7.16 3.74
N ILE A 114 3.49 7.95 3.70
CA ILE A 114 3.38 9.13 2.84
C ILE A 114 3.51 10.46 3.61
N GLY A 115 3.87 10.40 4.89
CA GLY A 115 4.08 11.57 5.76
C GLY A 115 2.81 12.15 6.39
N LYS A 116 1.65 11.49 6.25
CA LYS A 116 0.39 11.92 6.87
C LYS A 116 0.30 11.47 8.34
N ASN A 117 1.26 11.93 9.14
CA ASN A 117 1.48 11.45 10.51
C ASN A 117 0.31 11.77 11.46
N GLU A 118 -0.35 12.92 11.28
CA GLU A 118 -1.51 13.28 12.11
C GLU A 118 -2.72 12.34 11.86
N GLU A 119 -3.06 12.11 10.59
CA GLU A 119 -4.13 11.16 10.20
C GLU A 119 -3.80 9.73 10.65
N CYS A 120 -2.53 9.32 10.51
CA CYS A 120 -2.03 8.04 11.02
C CYS A 120 -2.32 7.90 12.52
N ARG A 121 -1.91 8.87 13.34
CA ARG A 121 -2.10 8.82 14.80
C ARG A 121 -3.57 8.79 15.21
N LYS A 122 -4.45 9.54 14.53
CA LYS A 122 -5.90 9.48 14.78
C LYS A 122 -6.44 8.05 14.59
N LEU A 123 -5.97 7.36 13.55
CA LEU A 123 -6.38 5.98 13.28
C LEU A 123 -5.77 4.99 14.27
N LEU A 124 -4.51 5.18 14.69
CA LEU A 124 -3.87 4.37 15.74
C LEU A 124 -4.58 4.55 17.08
N SER A 125 -4.98 5.75 17.46
CA SER A 125 -5.77 5.99 18.68
C SER A 125 -7.10 5.22 18.64
N ARG A 126 -7.78 5.20 17.50
CA ARG A 126 -8.98 4.37 17.31
C ARG A 126 -8.67 2.89 17.54
N LEU A 127 -7.59 2.37 16.96
CA LEU A 127 -7.16 0.98 17.14
C LEU A 127 -6.82 0.65 18.59
N ILE A 128 -6.13 1.53 19.32
CA ILE A 128 -5.76 1.33 20.74
C ILE A 128 -7.02 1.14 21.61
N LEU A 129 -8.07 1.92 21.32
CA LEU A 129 -9.33 1.87 22.05
C LEU A 129 -10.17 0.63 21.72
N MET A 130 -9.89 -0.08 20.62
CA MET A 130 -10.61 -1.30 20.25
C MET A 130 -10.27 -2.46 21.22
N ARG A 131 -11.30 -3.01 21.87
CA ARG A 131 -11.16 -4.20 22.74
C ARG A 131 -10.85 -5.43 21.89
N GLY A 132 -10.02 -6.34 22.40
CA GLY A 132 -9.74 -7.63 21.75
C GLY A 132 -8.56 -7.64 20.76
N ASN A 133 -7.70 -6.61 20.77
CA ASN A 133 -6.45 -6.69 20.01
C ASN A 133 -5.51 -7.73 20.64
N GLY A 134 -5.00 -8.66 19.83
CA GLY A 134 -3.96 -9.60 20.26
C GLY A 134 -2.65 -8.88 20.61
N VAL A 135 -1.81 -9.52 21.43
CA VAL A 135 -0.53 -8.95 21.92
C VAL A 135 0.34 -8.46 20.76
N ASN A 136 0.47 -9.26 19.70
CA ASN A 136 1.27 -8.91 18.52
C ASN A 136 0.77 -7.65 17.82
N LEU A 137 -0.55 -7.49 17.68
CA LEU A 137 -1.12 -6.29 17.05
C LEU A 137 -0.92 -5.05 17.93
N LYS A 138 -1.10 -5.18 19.25
CA LYS A 138 -0.84 -4.08 20.20
C LYS A 138 0.59 -3.57 20.10
N ASN A 139 1.57 -4.49 20.09
CA ASN A 139 2.98 -4.13 19.97
C ASN A 139 3.27 -3.38 18.65
N ARG A 140 2.68 -3.82 17.53
CA ARG A 140 2.82 -3.14 16.23
C ARG A 140 2.18 -1.76 16.21
N ILE A 141 0.99 -1.62 16.80
CA ILE A 141 0.31 -0.33 16.95
C ILE A 141 1.16 0.64 17.76
N GLU A 142 1.73 0.18 18.87
CA GLU A 142 2.57 1.00 19.75
C GLU A 142 3.86 1.43 19.04
N GLN A 143 4.56 0.51 18.38
CA GLN A 143 5.74 0.82 17.58
C GLN A 143 5.45 1.89 16.51
N LEU A 144 4.38 1.72 15.74
CA LEU A 144 4.01 2.68 14.71
C LEU A 144 3.60 4.04 15.31
N ASN A 145 2.96 4.05 16.48
CA ASN A 145 2.59 5.28 17.18
C ASN A 145 3.82 6.06 17.67
N VAL A 146 4.84 5.36 18.17
CA VAL A 146 6.14 5.98 18.55
C VAL A 146 6.80 6.60 17.33
N LEU A 147 6.87 5.86 16.22
CA LEU A 147 7.47 6.34 14.96
C LEU A 147 6.74 7.58 14.41
N ALA A 148 5.41 7.54 14.34
CA ALA A 148 4.60 8.66 13.87
C ALA A 148 4.73 9.88 14.78
N THR A 149 4.81 9.68 16.10
CA THR A 149 5.01 10.78 17.07
C THR A 149 6.39 11.43 16.92
N LYS A 150 7.43 10.62 16.67
CA LYS A 150 8.78 11.13 16.41
C LYS A 150 8.81 11.98 15.13
N ALA A 151 8.26 11.45 14.03
CA ALA A 151 8.20 12.17 12.76
C ALA A 151 7.46 13.51 12.89
N MET A 152 6.31 13.57 13.59
CA MET A 152 5.61 14.84 13.83
C MET A 152 6.44 15.89 14.59
N LYS A 153 7.29 15.47 15.52
CA LYS A 153 8.15 16.40 16.27
C LYS A 153 9.28 16.95 15.39
N GLU A 154 9.80 16.13 14.49
CA GLU A 154 10.82 16.51 13.51
C GLU A 154 10.24 17.48 12.48
N ASP A 155 9.02 17.22 11.99
CA ASP A 155 8.28 18.10 11.08
C ASP A 155 7.96 19.46 11.72
N ALA A 156 7.66 19.50 13.01
CA ALA A 156 7.36 20.74 13.74
C ALA A 156 8.61 21.56 14.13
N ALA A 157 9.79 20.95 14.07
CA ALA A 157 11.06 21.58 14.38
C ALA A 157 11.81 22.10 13.13
N SER A 158 11.32 21.78 11.94
CA SER A 158 11.85 22.20 10.64
C SER A 158 11.08 23.41 10.10
#